data_AF-A0A7W3TZH7-F1
#
_entry.id   AF-A0A7W3TZH7-F1
#
_cell.length_a   1.000
_cell.length_b   1.000
_cell.length_c   1.000
_cell.angle_alpha   90.00
_cell.angle_beta   90.00
_cell.angle_gamma   90.00
#
_symmetry.space_group_name_H-M   'P 1'
#
loop_
_entity.id
_entity.type
_entity.pdbx_description
1 polymer ?
#
loop_
_entity_poly.entity_id
_entity_poly.type
_entity_poly.pdbx_seq_one_letter_code
_entity_poly.pdbx_strand_id
1 'polypeptide(L)'
;MFNIIFWILAIWFVVNVIWMWFQLDNQVLQKTFAWINVCAIFIGFWVYYGVTHDTSMLNGWFIALNWINIVLAAIQFYFGYRVIKTTNHTHSAN
;
A
#
# COMPACT_ATOMS: atom_id res chain seq x y z
N MET A 1 15.46 -17.65 1.20
CA MET A 1 15.18 -16.29 1.71
C MET A 1 14.24 -15.51 0.79
N PHE A 2 14.52 -15.43 -0.51
CA PHE A 2 13.67 -14.76 -1.52
C PHE A 2 12.20 -15.25 -1.56
N ASN A 3 11.97 -16.57 -1.59
CA ASN A 3 10.61 -17.14 -1.65
C ASN A 3 9.78 -16.84 -0.38
N ILE A 4 10.38 -16.87 0.81
CA ILE A 4 9.69 -16.54 2.07
C ILE A 4 9.26 -15.07 2.07
N ILE A 5 10.14 -14.17 1.61
CA ILE A 5 9.83 -12.73 1.58
C ILE A 5 8.79 -12.40 0.50
N PHE A 6 8.80 -13.11 -0.65
CA PHE A 6 7.73 -13.03 -1.64
C PHE A 6 6.37 -13.31 -1.02
N TRP A 7 6.24 -14.42 -0.28
CA TRP A 7 4.97 -14.78 0.37
C TRP A 7 4.59 -13.80 1.48
N ILE A 8 5.55 -13.27 2.24
CA ILE A 8 5.28 -12.21 3.23
C ILE A 8 4.70 -10.96 2.56
N LEU A 9 5.29 -10.50 1.45
CA LEU A 9 4.79 -9.34 0.69
C LEU A 9 3.45 -9.62 0.02
N ALA A 10 3.24 -10.83 -0.50
CA ALA A 10 1.98 -11.23 -1.12
C ALA A 10 0.84 -11.30 -0.09
N ILE A 11 1.08 -11.89 1.08
CA ILE A 11 0.11 -11.93 2.18
C ILE A 11 -0.15 -10.52 2.70
N TRP A 12 0.90 -9.70 2.86
CA TRP A 12 0.76 -8.30 3.25
C TRP A 12 -0.13 -7.53 2.27
N PHE A 13 0.10 -7.68 0.97
CA PHE A 13 -0.72 -7.09 -0.08
C PHE A 13 -2.20 -7.49 0.04
N VAL A 14 -2.48 -8.79 0.20
CA VAL A 14 -3.86 -9.30 0.33
C VAL A 14 -4.55 -8.72 1.57
N VAL A 15 -3.88 -8.72 2.71
CA VAL A 15 -4.42 -8.14 3.96
C VAL A 15 -4.69 -6.65 3.77
N ASN A 16 -3.79 -5.91 3.12
CA ASN A 16 -3.92 -4.47 2.91
C ASN A 16 -5.09 -4.11 1.96
N VAL A 17 -5.30 -4.92 0.91
CA VAL A 17 -6.46 -4.75 0.01
C VAL A 17 -7.78 -4.99 0.73
N ILE A 18 -7.86 -6.06 1.52
CA ILE A 18 -9.07 -6.38 2.30
C ILE A 18 -9.35 -5.27 3.31
N TRP A 19 -8.31 -4.79 4.00
CA TRP A 19 -8.44 -3.68 4.94
C TRP A 19 -8.91 -2.38 4.27
N MET A 20 -8.37 -2.05 3.10
CA MET A 20 -8.79 -0.86 2.33
C MET A 20 -10.29 -0.89 2.03
N TRP A 21 -10.83 -2.07 1.69
CA TRP A 21 -12.26 -2.24 1.44
C TRP A 21 -13.14 -2.10 2.69
N PHE A 22 -12.63 -2.49 3.87
CA PHE A 22 -13.40 -2.41 5.12
C PHE A 22 -13.35 -1.04 5.82
N GLN A 23 -12.33 -0.22 5.58
CA GLN A 23 -12.10 1.03 6.32
C GLN A 23 -12.06 2.28 5.45
N LEU A 24 -12.72 2.23 4.30
CA LEU A 24 -12.73 3.29 3.31
C LEU A 24 -13.22 4.64 3.88
N ASP A 25 -14.08 4.63 4.89
CA ASP A 25 -14.66 5.85 5.49
C ASP A 25 -13.71 6.63 6.40
N ASN A 26 -12.59 6.04 6.84
CA ASN A 26 -11.67 6.71 7.78
C ASN A 26 -10.40 7.24 7.08
N GLN A 27 -10.40 8.53 6.73
CA GLN A 27 -9.30 9.20 6.02
C GLN A 27 -7.96 9.16 6.77
N VAL A 28 -7.97 9.33 8.10
CA VAL A 28 -6.75 9.32 8.92
C VAL A 28 -6.11 7.93 8.87
N LEU A 29 -6.93 6.90 8.87
CA LEU A 29 -6.49 5.52 8.88
C LEU A 29 -5.97 5.10 7.50
N GLN A 30 -6.64 5.52 6.43
CA GLN A 30 -6.14 5.36 5.05
C GLN A 30 -4.78 6.03 4.84
N LYS A 31 -4.58 7.24 5.38
CA LYS A 31 -3.30 7.95 5.30
C LYS A 31 -2.17 7.20 6.00
N THR A 32 -2.43 6.66 7.19
CA THR A 32 -1.45 5.85 7.93
C THR A 32 -1.14 4.55 7.19
N PHE A 33 -2.15 3.85 6.70
CA PHE A 33 -1.95 2.62 5.91
C PHE A 33 -1.19 2.86 4.61
N ALA A 34 -1.45 3.97 3.92
CA ALA A 34 -0.69 4.35 2.73
C ALA A 34 0.81 4.47 3.03
N TRP A 35 1.17 5.10 4.17
CA TRP A 35 2.55 5.20 4.62
C TRP A 35 3.16 3.84 4.98
N ILE A 36 2.41 2.97 5.65
CA ILE A 36 2.88 1.60 5.94
C ILE A 36 3.11 0.84 4.62
N ASN A 37 2.27 1.06 3.62
CA ASN A 37 2.41 0.45 2.31
C ASN A 37 3.67 0.96 1.57
N VAL A 38 3.99 2.26 1.68
CA VAL A 38 5.27 2.82 1.25
C VAL A 38 6.46 2.13 1.92
N CYS A 39 6.40 1.90 3.23
CA CYS A 39 7.45 1.15 3.94
C CYS A 39 7.60 -0.29 3.42
N ALA A 40 6.49 -0.98 3.15
CA ALA A 40 6.50 -2.33 2.58
C ALA A 40 7.15 -2.37 1.19
N ILE A 41 6.93 -1.36 0.35
CA ILE A 41 7.59 -1.21 -0.95
C ILE A 41 9.09 -1.03 -0.77
N PHE A 42 9.52 -0.14 0.13
CA PHE A 42 10.95 0.08 0.41
C PHE A 42 11.63 -1.23 0.84
N ILE A 43 10.98 -2.01 1.71
CA ILE A 43 11.50 -3.32 2.13
C ILE A 43 11.50 -4.31 0.96
N GLY A 44 10.47 -4.33 0.12
CA GLY A 44 10.40 -5.19 -1.05
C GLY A 44 11.51 -4.91 -2.07
N PHE A 45 11.75 -3.65 -2.41
CA PHE A 45 12.86 -3.24 -3.25
C PHE A 45 14.22 -3.50 -2.60
N TRP A 46 14.35 -3.28 -1.29
CA TRP A 46 15.58 -3.59 -0.56
C TRP A 46 15.92 -5.08 -0.63
N VAL A 47 14.95 -5.96 -0.43
CA VAL A 47 15.16 -7.41 -0.54
C VAL A 47 15.46 -7.81 -1.99
N TYR A 48 14.88 -7.10 -2.95
CA TYR A 48 15.15 -7.35 -4.36
C TYR A 48 16.61 -7.04 -4.76
N TYR A 49 17.18 -5.95 -4.26
CA TYR A 49 18.53 -5.54 -4.67
C TYR A 49 19.63 -5.92 -3.66
N GLY A 50 19.28 -6.13 -2.39
CA GLY A 50 20.22 -6.33 -1.28
C GLY A 50 20.47 -7.80 -0.90
N VAL A 51 19.67 -8.74 -1.39
CA VAL A 51 19.89 -10.17 -1.18
C VAL A 51 20.28 -10.77 -2.54
N THR A 52 21.29 -11.64 -2.58
CA THR A 52 21.66 -12.38 -3.80
C THR A 52 20.50 -13.30 -4.21
N HIS A 53 20.06 -13.19 -5.48
CA HIS A 53 18.95 -14.01 -6.00
C HIS A 53 19.47 -15.12 -6.89
N ASP A 54 18.99 -16.32 -6.65
CA ASP A 54 18.99 -17.35 -7.68
C ASP A 54 18.04 -16.94 -8.81
N THR A 55 18.48 -17.11 -10.07
CA THR A 55 17.72 -16.82 -11.29
C THR A 55 16.52 -17.76 -11.44
N SER A 56 15.49 -17.58 -10.61
CA SER A 56 14.24 -18.35 -10.65
C SER A 56 13.13 -17.54 -11.30
N MET A 57 12.19 -18.20 -11.98
CA MET A 57 11.02 -17.59 -12.64
C MET A 57 10.17 -16.68 -11.72
N LEU A 58 10.28 -16.84 -10.40
CA LEU A 58 9.64 -15.98 -9.39
C LEU A 58 10.19 -14.55 -9.36
N ASN A 59 11.36 -14.31 -9.95
CA ASN A 59 11.99 -12.98 -10.04
C ASN A 59 11.06 -11.96 -10.74
N GLY A 60 10.49 -12.33 -11.89
CA GLY A 60 9.55 -11.49 -12.63
C GLY A 60 8.24 -11.23 -11.87
N TRP A 61 7.76 -12.21 -11.10
CA TRP A 61 6.56 -12.05 -10.29
C TRP A 61 6.79 -11.18 -9.05
N PHE A 62 7.99 -11.25 -8.46
CA PHE A 62 8.36 -10.41 -7.32
C PHE A 62 8.42 -8.93 -7.72
N ILE A 63 9.02 -8.60 -8.87
CA ILE A 63 9.03 -7.22 -9.35
C ILE A 63 7.61 -6.75 -9.69
N ALA A 64 6.78 -7.60 -10.31
CA ALA A 64 5.38 -7.28 -10.59
C ALA A 64 4.58 -6.97 -9.32
N LEU A 65 4.72 -7.77 -8.25
CA LEU A 65 4.05 -7.51 -6.97
C LEU A 65 4.54 -6.21 -6.31
N ASN A 66 5.83 -5.87 -6.40
CA ASN A 66 6.33 -4.60 -5.89
C ASN A 66 5.73 -3.40 -6.65
N TRP A 67 5.63 -3.48 -7.97
CA TRP A 67 4.97 -2.45 -8.77
C TRP A 67 3.48 -2.31 -8.43
N ILE A 68 2.79 -3.43 -8.23
CA ILE A 68 1.38 -3.43 -7.81
C ILE A 68 1.22 -2.80 -6.42
N ASN A 69 2.12 -3.08 -5.48
CA ASN A 69 2.16 -2.43 -4.17
C ASN A 69 2.31 -0.90 -4.30
N ILE A 70 3.17 -0.41 -5.21
CA ILE A 70 3.31 1.03 -5.51
C ILE A 70 1.99 1.63 -5.97
N VAL A 71 1.31 1.00 -6.92
CA VAL A 71 0.03 1.49 -7.45
C VAL A 71 -1.02 1.55 -6.34
N LEU A 72 -1.08 0.53 -5.48
CA LEU A 72 -1.99 0.55 -4.33
C LEU A 72 -1.65 1.66 -3.33
N ALA A 73 -0.38 1.84 -2.99
CA ALA A 73 0.03 2.90 -2.08
C ALA A 73 -0.38 4.27 -2.63
N ALA A 74 -0.22 4.49 -3.94
CA ALA A 74 -0.68 5.72 -4.61
C ALA A 74 -2.21 5.89 -4.54
N ILE A 75 -2.98 4.82 -4.76
CA ILE A 75 -4.45 4.83 -4.64
C ILE A 75 -4.87 5.13 -3.20
N GLN A 76 -4.28 4.48 -2.20
CA GLN A 76 -4.55 4.72 -0.78
C GLN A 76 -4.17 6.14 -0.36
N PHE A 77 -3.08 6.68 -0.92
CA PHE A 77 -2.69 8.06 -0.70
C PHE A 77 -3.72 9.01 -1.32
N TYR A 78 -4.22 8.71 -2.52
CA TYR A 78 -5.28 9.49 -3.17
C TYR A 78 -6.59 9.48 -2.36
N PHE A 79 -7.03 8.30 -1.88
CA PHE A 79 -8.23 8.20 -1.05
C PHE A 79 -8.05 8.72 0.38
N GLY A 80 -6.82 8.70 0.92
CA GLY A 80 -6.48 9.28 2.22
C GLY A 80 -6.31 10.81 2.20
N TYR A 81 -5.85 11.38 1.07
CA TYR A 81 -5.63 12.82 0.90
C TYR A 81 -6.70 13.52 0.07
N ARG A 82 -7.67 12.82 -0.52
CA ARG A 82 -8.84 13.48 -1.11
C ARG A 82 -9.48 14.32 -0.01
N VAL A 83 -9.36 15.62 -0.13
CA VAL A 83 -10.08 16.56 0.71
C VAL A 83 -11.54 16.31 0.40
N ILE A 84 -12.27 15.67 1.33
CA ILE A 84 -13.72 15.80 1.34
C ILE A 84 -13.90 17.29 1.56
N LYS A 85 -14.31 18.02 0.51
CA LYS A 85 -14.84 19.36 0.69
C LYS A 85 -16.10 19.16 1.53
N THR A 86 -15.95 19.14 2.85
CA THR A 86 -17.06 19.36 3.76
C THR A 86 -17.51 20.75 3.40
N THR A 87 -18.56 20.84 2.59
CA THR A 87 -19.28 22.07 2.36
C THR A 87 -19.71 22.52 3.75
N ASN A 88 -18.95 23.45 4.34
CA ASN A 88 -19.33 24.10 5.58
C ASN A 88 -20.62 24.85 5.25
N HIS A 89 -21.75 24.21 5.49
CA HIS A 89 -22.99 24.95 5.68
C HIS A 89 -22.81 25.68 7.01
N THR A 90 -22.17 26.85 6.94
CA THR A 90 -22.22 27.89 7.95
C THR A 90 -23.70 28.23 8.15
N HIS A 91 -24.35 27.56 9.09
CA HIS A 91 -25.63 28.02 9.60
C HIS A 91 -25.32 29.17 10.55
N SER A 92 -25.26 30.39 10.00
CA SER A 92 -25.38 31.62 10.78
C SER A 92 -26.81 31.66 11.30
N ALA A 93 -26.99 31.38 12.59
CA ALA A 93 -28.22 31.70 13.30
C ALA A 93 -27.94 32.96 14.13
N ASN A 94 -28.54 34.06 13.68
CA ASN A 94 -28.75 35.29 14.44
C ASN A 94 -29.79 35.05 15.55
#